data_AF-A0A835G7R7-F1
#
_entry.id   AF-A0A835G7R7-F1
#
_cell.length_a   1.000
_cell.length_b   1.000
_cell.length_c   1.000
_cell.angle_alpha   90.00
_cell.angle_beta   90.00
_cell.angle_gamma   90.00
#
_symmetry.space_group_name_H-M   'P 1'
#
loop_
_entity.id
_entity.type
_entity.pdbx_description
1 polymer ?
#
loop_
_entity_poly.entity_id
_entity_poly.type
_entity_poly.pdbx_seq_one_letter_code
_entity_poly.pdbx_strand_id
1 'polypeptide(L)' 'MMSRNAAPSLDQLEKLVSYLENKPWLAMGHARTANARIRSRQAWSEITTALNSDGSGCMKTSEQ' A
#
# COMPACT_ATOMS: atom_id res chain seq x y z
N MET A 1 17.94 -17.62 -5.90
CA MET A 1 17.74 -16.26 -6.46
C MET A 1 16.24 -16.01 -6.45
N MET A 2 15.71 -15.23 -5.50
CA MET A 2 14.27 -14.95 -5.44
C MET A 2 13.89 -14.20 -6.73
N SER A 3 13.03 -14.80 -7.55
CA SER A 3 12.44 -14.13 -8.70
C SER A 3 11.77 -12.86 -8.19
N ARG A 4 12.30 -11.69 -8.54
CA ARG A 4 11.66 -10.41 -8.28
C ARG A 4 10.47 -10.32 -9.23
N ASN A 5 9.36 -10.97 -8.88
CA ASN A 5 8.11 -10.81 -9.60
C ASN A 5 7.78 -9.32 -9.60
N ALA A 6 7.72 -8.69 -10.77
CA ALA A 6 7.48 -7.25 -10.88
C ALA A 6 6.01 -6.90 -10.55
N ALA A 7 5.12 -7.88 -10.71
CA ALA A 7 3.69 -7.77 -10.47
C ALA A 7 3.33 -8.27 -9.05
N PRO A 8 2.44 -7.56 -8.34
CA PRO A 8 1.84 -8.06 -7.09
C PRO A 8 1.12 -9.39 -7.30
N SER A 9 1.06 -10.22 -6.26
CA SER A 9 0.19 -11.41 -6.26
C SER A 9 -1.28 -11.01 -6.15
N LEU A 10 -2.19 -11.92 -6.52
CA LEU A 10 -3.64 -11.70 -6.34
C LEU A 10 -3.98 -11.39 -4.88
N ASP A 11 -3.42 -12.15 -3.94
CA ASP A 11 -3.64 -11.95 -2.50
C ASP A 11 -3.15 -10.56 -2.01
N GLN A 12 -2.00 -10.09 -2.52
CA GLN A 12 -1.54 -8.72 -2.26
C GLN A 12 -2.51 -7.66 -2.81
N LEU A 13 -3.10 -7.89 -3.99
CA LEU A 13 -4.09 -6.99 -4.57
C LEU A 13 -5.40 -6.99 -3.75
N GLU A 14 -5.89 -8.15 -3.34
CA GLU A 14 -7.10 -8.27 -2.51
C GLU A 14 -6.92 -7.58 -1.15
N LYS A 15 -5.76 -7.77 -0.50
CA LYS A 15 -5.41 -7.06 0.74
C LYS A 15 -5.33 -5.56 0.53
N LEU A 16 -4.71 -5.11 -0.57
CA LEU A 16 -4.64 -3.70 -0.91
C LEU A 16 -6.04 -3.09 -1.08
N VAL A 17 -6.93 -3.76 -1.82
CA VAL A 17 -8.31 -3.32 -2.01
C VAL A 17 -9.04 -3.21 -0.68
N SER A 18 -8.93 -4.22 0.19
CA SER A 18 -9.52 -4.19 1.53
C SER A 18 -9.02 -3.01 2.37
N TYR A 19 -7.72 -2.67 2.29
CA TYR A 19 -7.20 -1.48 2.98
C TYR A 19 -7.80 -0.17 2.46
N LEU A 20 -7.99 -0.06 1.14
CA LEU A 20 -8.56 1.13 0.51
C LEU A 20 -10.05 1.28 0.78
N GLU A 21 -10.80 0.18 0.83
CA GLU A 21 -12.21 0.16 1.23
C GLU A 21 -12.39 0.63 2.68
N ASN A 22 -11.51 0.19 3.60
CA ASN A 22 -11.52 0.63 4.99
C ASN A 22 -10.98 2.05 5.20
N LYS A 23 -10.25 2.61 4.21
CA LYS A 23 -9.70 3.96 4.27
C LYS A 23 -9.97 4.73 2.96
N PRO A 24 -11.23 5.04 2.61
CA PRO A 24 -11.56 5.66 1.32
C PRO A 24 -10.87 7.01 1.09
N TRP A 25 -10.59 7.76 2.16
CA TRP A 25 -9.87 9.03 2.13
C TRP A 25 -8.45 8.90 1.57
N LEU A 26 -7.84 7.71 1.65
CA LEU A 26 -6.52 7.43 1.09
C LEU A 26 -6.59 7.26 -0.43
N ALA A 27 -7.61 6.54 -0.92
CA ALA A 27 -7.86 6.35 -2.35
C ALA A 27 -8.28 7.66 -3.06
N MET A 28 -9.02 8.53 -2.38
CA MET A 28 -9.50 9.80 -2.94
C MET A 28 -8.42 10.89 -3.05
N GLY A 29 -7.22 10.66 -2.49
CA GLY A 29 -6.12 11.62 -2.60
C GLY A 29 -6.39 12.97 -1.91
N HIS A 30 -7.21 13.00 -0.86
CA HIS A 30 -7.60 14.22 -0.13
C HIS A 30 -6.47 14.79 0.76
N ALA A 31 -5.29 15.03 0.19
CA ALA A 31 -4.08 15.49 0.86
C ALA A 31 -3.81 17.00 0.65
N ARG A 32 -4.84 17.84 0.78
CA ARG A 32 -4.75 19.29 0.51
C ARG A 32 -3.92 20.04 1.54
N THR A 33 -3.90 19.60 2.79
CA THR A 33 -3.13 20.21 3.88
C THR A 33 -1.82 19.45 4.15
N ALA A 34 -0.85 20.11 4.80
CA ALA A 34 0.41 19.46 5.20
C ALA A 34 0.14 18.24 6.09
N ASN A 35 -0.76 18.37 7.06
CA ASN A 35 -1.15 17.27 7.94
C ASN A 35 -1.82 16.12 7.18
N ALA A 36 -2.67 16.42 6.20
CA ALA A 36 -3.30 15.39 5.37
C ALA A 36 -2.28 14.65 4.49
N ARG A 37 -1.25 15.34 3.98
CA ARG A 37 -0.12 14.72 3.26
C ARG A 37 0.69 13.79 4.16
N ILE A 38 1.02 14.24 5.37
CA ILE A 38 1.78 13.43 6.34
C ILE A 38 0.99 12.17 6.70
N ARG A 39 -0.29 12.32 7.06
CA ARG A 39 -1.19 11.21 7.38
C ARG A 39 -1.32 10.22 6.21
N SER A 40 -1.41 10.73 4.98
CA SER A 40 -1.50 9.86 3.79
C SER A 40 -0.20 9.08 3.57
N ARG A 41 0.97 9.72 3.68
CA ARG A 41 2.27 9.04 3.58
C ARG A 41 2.44 7.97 4.64
N GLN A 42 2.05 8.26 5.88
CA GLN A 42 2.13 7.30 6.98
C GLN A 42 1.23 6.09 6.73
N ALA A 43 -0.02 6.31 6.30
CA ALA A 43 -0.93 5.22 5.97
C ALA A 43 -0.43 4.36 4.80
N TRP A 44 0.14 4.98 3.75
CA TRP A 44 0.77 4.22 2.66
C TRP A 44 1.96 3.39 3.15
N SER A 45 2.82 3.95 4.01
CA SER A 45 3.95 3.24 4.61
C SER A 45 3.50 2.01 5.43
N GLU A 46 2.42 2.15 6.21
CA GLU A 46 1.83 1.05 6.97
C GLU A 46 1.29 -0.05 6.06
N ILE A 47 0.55 0.31 5.00
CA ILE A 47 0.02 -0.66 4.02
C ILE A 47 1.17 -1.40 3.31
N THR A 48 2.18 -0.67 2.84
CA THR A 48 3.36 -1.27 2.22
C THR A 48 4.06 -2.26 3.14
N THR A 49 4.23 -1.89 4.41
CA THR A 49 4.84 -2.78 5.40
C THR A 49 4.02 -4.06 5.58
N ALA A 50 2.69 -3.94 5.70
CA ALA A 50 1.80 -5.09 5.83
C ALA A 50 1.87 -6.00 4.60
N LEU A 51 1.76 -5.44 3.39
CA LEU A 51 1.81 -6.20 2.13
C LEU A 51 3.17 -6.87 1.88
N ASN A 52 4.27 -6.24 2.30
CA ASN A 52 5.61 -6.81 2.17
C ASN A 52 5.90 -7.88 3.23
N SER A 53 5.27 -7.80 4.41
CA SER A 53 5.47 -8.75 5.51
C SER A 53 4.79 -10.10 5.29
N ASP A 54 3.88 -10.17 4.32
CA ASP A 54 3.08 -11.36 4.03
C ASP A 54 3.89 -12.52 3.42
N GLY A 55 5.14 -12.26 2.98
CA GLY A 55 6.04 -13.28 2.42
C GLY A 55 5.60 -13.84 1.07
N SER A 56 4.43 -13.40 0.56
CA SER A 56 3.86 -13.76 -0.73
C SER A 56 4.01 -12.60 -1.72
N GLY A 57 4.21 -12.92 -3.01
CA GLY A 57 4.23 -11.91 -4.07
C GLY A 57 5.51 -11.06 -4.14
N CYS A 58 5.35 -9.74 -4.36
CA CYS A 58 6.46 -8.82 -4.64
C CYS A 58 6.62 -7.76 -3.55
N MET A 59 7.85 -7.32 -3.30
CA MET A 59 8.12 -6.18 -2.42
C MET A 59 8.01 -4.87 -3.19
N LYS A 60 7.26 -3.91 -2.63
CA LYS A 60 7.10 -2.55 -3.17
C LYS A 60 7.50 -1.50 -2.14
N THR A 61 7.87 -0.32 -2.59
CA THR A 61 7.94 0.87 -1.72
C THR A 61 6.57 1.55 -1.67
N SER A 62 6.38 2.51 -0.77
CA SER A 62 5.09 3.22 -0.64
C SER A 62 4.82 4.18 -1.81
N GLU A 63 5.81 4.40 -2.68
CA GLU A 63 5.68 5.21 -3.90
C GLU A 63 5.36 4.38 -5.16
N GLN A 64 5.40 3.05 -5.09
CA GLN A 64 5.18 2.13 -6.23
C GLN A 64 3.81 1.49 -6.18
#